data_AF-A0A9E5N7C5-F1
#
_entry.id   AF-A0A9E5N7C5-F1
#
_cell.length_a   1.000
_cell.length_b   1.000
_cell.length_c   1.000
_cell.angle_alpha   90.00
_cell.angle_beta   90.00
_cell.angle_gamma   90.00
#
_symmetry.space_group_name_H-M   'P 1'
#
loop_
_entity.id
_entity.type
_entity.pdbx_description
1 polymer ?
#
loop_
_entity_poly.entity_id
_entity_poly.type
_entity_poly.pdbx_seq_one_letter_code
_entity_poly.pdbx_strand_id
1 'polypeptide(L)'
;MEAAKGQKREPIQDLREWLARVEEMGELIRVRQPVNCEEEMSAITYLVAKQEPSPAILFDIAKGYEKSPIKARLLWNILGPSLRRIALTLEEPPETPTVELIRRVKDKLKRRTPPREVPRSQAGFYQNSITGNKIDLQQLPIPKHWPLDGG
;
A
#
# COMPACT_ATOMS: atom_id res chain seq x y z
N MET A 1 -6.02 26.69 -22.87
CA MET A 1 -5.24 25.62 -22.20
C MET A 1 -6.03 24.34 -22.36
N GLU A 2 -5.64 23.48 -23.31
CA GLU A 2 -6.22 22.15 -23.46
C GLU A 2 -5.92 21.32 -22.21
N ALA A 3 -6.97 20.83 -21.55
CA ALA A 3 -6.84 19.79 -20.54
C ALA A 3 -6.16 18.59 -21.21
N ALA A 4 -4.98 18.20 -20.71
CA ALA A 4 -4.27 17.02 -21.17
C ALA A 4 -5.24 15.83 -21.16
N LYS A 5 -5.54 15.30 -22.35
CA LYS A 5 -6.30 14.06 -22.52
C LYS A 5 -5.64 13.00 -21.65
N GLY A 6 -6.28 12.64 -20.54
CA GLY A 6 -5.78 11.64 -19.61
C GLY A 6 -5.47 10.36 -20.37
N GLN A 7 -4.19 10.04 -20.48
CA GLN A 7 -3.75 8.82 -21.12
C GLN A 7 -4.38 7.66 -20.35
N LYS A 8 -5.18 6.85 -21.03
CA LYS A 8 -5.87 5.71 -20.41
C LYS A 8 -4.80 4.69 -20.02
N ARG A 9 -4.37 4.74 -18.75
CA ARG A 9 -3.41 3.78 -18.21
C ARG A 9 -4.10 2.42 -18.06
N GLU A 10 -3.33 1.36 -18.26
CA GLU A 10 -3.82 -0.01 -18.04
C GLU A 10 -4.29 -0.19 -16.57
N PRO A 11 -5.20 -1.14 -16.29
CA PRO A 11 -5.62 -1.47 -14.93
C PRO A 11 -4.42 -1.84 -14.04
N ILE A 12 -4.46 -1.48 -12.76
CA ILE A 12 -3.37 -1.79 -11.82
C ILE A 12 -3.44 -3.28 -11.48
N GLN A 13 -2.39 -4.04 -11.81
CA GLN A 13 -2.40 -5.50 -11.67
C GLN A 13 -2.00 -5.97 -10.27
N ASP A 14 -1.10 -5.27 -9.59
CA ASP A 14 -0.65 -5.65 -8.24
C ASP A 14 -0.16 -4.45 -7.40
N LEU A 15 0.21 -4.73 -6.14
CA LEU A 15 0.73 -3.72 -5.21
C LEU A 15 2.06 -3.10 -5.67
N ARG A 16 2.89 -3.82 -6.44
CA ARG A 16 4.19 -3.30 -6.91
C ARG A 16 3.97 -2.24 -7.98
N GLU A 17 3.05 -2.50 -8.90
CA GLU A 17 2.62 -1.53 -9.89
C GLU A 17 1.94 -0.33 -9.23
N TRP A 18 1.08 -0.56 -8.24
CA TRP A 18 0.48 0.52 -7.46
C TRP A 18 1.56 1.41 -6.82
N LEU A 19 2.56 0.82 -6.16
CA LEU A 19 3.67 1.55 -5.53
C LEU A 19 4.44 2.39 -6.55
N ALA A 20 4.73 1.84 -7.74
CA ALA A 20 5.40 2.58 -8.81
C ALA A 20 4.57 3.81 -9.26
N ARG A 21 3.26 3.65 -9.43
CA ARG A 21 2.37 4.75 -9.82
C ARG A 21 2.24 5.82 -8.73
N VAL A 22 2.22 5.42 -7.45
CA VAL A 22 2.21 6.37 -6.34
C VAL A 22 3.55 7.10 -6.20
N GLU A 23 4.66 6.42 -6.47
CA GLU A 23 6.01 7.02 -6.53
C GLU A 23 6.12 8.04 -7.67
N GLU A 24 5.60 7.73 -8.86
CA GLU A 24 5.48 8.68 -9.98
C GLU A 24 4.65 9.92 -9.63
N MET A 25 3.62 9.76 -8.80
CA MET A 25 2.80 10.89 -8.31
C MET A 25 3.49 11.73 -7.24
N GLY A 26 4.67 11.31 -6.75
CA GLY A 26 5.38 11.98 -5.65
C GLY A 26 4.74 11.73 -4.28
N GLU A 27 3.89 10.72 -4.15
CA GLU A 27 3.13 10.44 -2.93
C GLU A 27 3.61 9.21 -2.16
N LEU A 28 4.79 8.69 -2.50
CA LEU A 28 5.46 7.62 -1.78
C LEU A 28 6.77 8.13 -1.17
N ILE A 29 6.94 7.96 0.13
CA ILE A 29 8.22 8.10 0.81
C ILE A 29 8.75 6.72 1.18
N ARG A 30 10.03 6.49 0.91
CA ARG A 30 10.76 5.29 1.35
C ARG A 30 11.66 5.63 2.52
N VAL A 31 11.51 4.88 3.60
CA VAL A 31 12.31 5.00 4.82
C VAL A 31 13.28 3.81 4.84
N ARG A 32 14.57 4.10 4.59
CA ARG A 32 15.61 3.07 4.44
C ARG A 32 16.32 2.74 5.75
N GLN A 33 16.29 3.64 6.72
CA GLN A 33 16.80 3.40 8.05
C GLN A 33 15.95 2.36 8.79
N PRO A 34 16.55 1.52 9.65
CA PRO A 34 15.78 0.66 10.54
C PRO A 34 14.88 1.48 11.47
N VAL A 35 13.60 1.14 11.51
CA VAL A 35 12.60 1.75 12.41
C VAL A 35 11.93 0.65 13.23
N ASN A 36 11.65 0.90 14.50
CA ASN A 36 10.96 -0.08 15.34
C ASN A 36 9.49 -0.25 14.89
N CYS A 37 9.06 -1.50 14.68
CA CYS A 37 7.67 -1.81 14.37
C CYS A 37 6.76 -1.77 15.61
N GLU A 38 7.33 -1.73 16.81
CA GLU A 38 6.61 -1.44 18.04
C GLU A 38 6.52 0.08 18.24
N GLU A 39 5.32 0.63 18.02
CA GLU A 39 4.88 2.00 18.31
C GLU A 39 5.56 3.12 17.49
N GLU A 40 6.85 3.00 17.15
CA GLU A 40 7.62 4.04 16.46
C GLU A 40 7.13 4.29 15.03
N MET A 41 6.97 3.23 14.21
CA MET A 41 6.38 3.36 12.86
C MET A 41 4.98 3.99 12.91
N SER A 42 4.19 3.63 13.94
CA SER A 42 2.85 4.19 14.15
C SER A 42 2.90 5.67 14.51
N ALA A 43 3.79 6.05 15.43
CA ALA A 43 3.98 7.45 15.82
C ALA A 43 4.42 8.31 14.63
N ILE A 44 5.38 7.83 13.84
CA ILE A 44 5.81 8.49 12.60
C ILE A 44 4.63 8.65 11.65
N THR A 45 3.92 7.55 11.37
CA THR A 45 2.78 7.55 10.44
C THR A 45 1.68 8.49 10.92
N TYR A 46 1.39 8.52 12.22
CA TYR A 46 0.39 9.41 12.82
C TYR A 46 0.76 10.89 12.65
N LEU A 47 2.03 11.25 12.83
CA LEU A 47 2.50 12.63 12.61
C LEU A 47 2.45 13.01 11.13
N VAL A 48 2.86 12.11 10.24
CA VAL A 48 2.80 12.32 8.79
C VAL A 48 1.35 12.41 8.28
N ALA A 49 0.42 11.68 8.89
CA ALA A 49 -1.01 11.75 8.57
C ALA A 49 -1.65 13.12 8.85
N LYS A 50 -0.99 13.97 9.66
CA LYS A 50 -1.45 15.33 9.96
C LYS A 50 -0.92 16.40 9.01
N GLN A 51 -0.06 16.03 8.06
CA GLN A 51 0.52 16.94 7.08
C GLN A 51 -0.28 16.94 5.77
N GLU A 52 -0.20 18.03 5.01
CA GLU A 52 -0.76 18.14 3.67
C GLU A 52 0.35 18.59 2.70
N PRO A 53 0.73 17.78 1.70
CA PRO A 53 0.22 16.43 1.42
C PRO A 53 0.72 15.39 2.42
N SER A 54 -0.07 14.32 2.60
CA SER A 54 0.29 13.18 3.45
C SER A 54 0.69 11.95 2.59
N PRO A 55 1.99 11.62 2.48
CA PRO A 55 2.46 10.53 1.62
C PRO A 55 2.17 9.14 2.20
N ALA A 56 2.07 8.14 1.33
CA ALA A 56 2.25 6.74 1.71
C ALA A 56 3.70 6.52 2.15
N ILE A 57 3.92 5.67 3.16
CA ILE A 57 5.26 5.43 3.71
C ILE A 57 5.60 3.96 3.57
N LEU A 58 6.69 3.66 2.89
CA LEU A 58 7.26 2.32 2.83
C LEU A 58 8.51 2.25 3.71
N PHE A 59 8.40 1.58 4.84
CA PHE A 59 9.55 1.23 5.68
C PHE A 59 10.24 0.00 5.09
N ASP A 60 11.47 0.17 4.60
CA ASP A 60 12.23 -0.91 3.98
C ASP A 60 12.80 -1.88 5.02
N ILE A 61 13.03 -1.42 6.26
CA ILE A 61 13.70 -2.20 7.30
C ILE A 61 13.00 -2.00 8.66
N ALA A 62 12.48 -3.10 9.23
CA ALA A 62 12.08 -3.13 10.63
C ALA A 62 13.31 -3.43 11.51
N LYS A 63 13.53 -2.60 12.53
CA LYS A 63 14.63 -2.73 13.47
C LYS A 63 14.54 -4.08 14.21
N GLY A 64 15.63 -4.82 14.26
CA GLY A 64 15.69 -6.16 14.85
C GLY A 64 15.33 -7.29 13.86
N TYR A 65 14.84 -6.96 12.67
CA TYR A 65 14.46 -7.92 11.62
C TYR A 65 15.37 -7.85 10.39
N GLU A 66 16.51 -7.17 10.47
CA GLU A 66 17.46 -7.00 9.35
C GLU A 66 17.98 -8.35 8.82
N LYS A 67 18.08 -9.34 9.72
CA LYS A 67 18.53 -10.71 9.41
C LYS A 67 17.38 -11.69 9.22
N SER A 68 16.12 -11.24 9.32
CA SER A 68 14.96 -12.12 9.09
C SER A 68 14.98 -12.66 7.66
N PRO A 69 14.73 -13.96 7.45
CA PRO A 69 14.67 -14.55 6.11
C PRO A 69 13.47 -14.03 5.30
N ILE A 70 12.43 -13.48 5.94
CA ILE A 70 11.23 -12.99 5.26
C ILE A 70 11.47 -11.66 4.53
N LYS A 71 12.44 -10.84 5.00
CA LYS A 71 12.77 -9.51 4.43
C LYS A 71 11.52 -8.64 4.18
N ALA A 72 10.61 -8.64 5.14
CA ALA A 72 9.35 -7.90 5.03
C ALA A 72 9.61 -6.38 5.03
N ARG A 73 8.86 -5.68 4.18
CA ARG A 73 8.75 -4.22 4.18
C ARG A 73 7.35 -3.83 4.59
N LEU A 74 7.21 -2.71 5.29
CA LEU A 74 5.93 -2.30 5.87
C LEU A 74 5.42 -1.05 5.16
N LEU A 75 4.30 -1.19 4.47
CA LEU A 75 3.63 -0.09 3.77
C LEU A 75 2.50 0.48 4.63
N TRP A 76 2.59 1.76 4.94
CA TRP A 76 1.68 2.49 5.79
C TRP A 76 1.05 3.66 5.04
N ASN A 77 -0.03 4.18 5.60
CA ASN A 77 -0.71 5.37 5.08
C ASN A 77 -1.20 5.26 3.63
N ILE A 78 -1.67 4.07 3.24
CA ILE A 78 -1.90 3.70 1.84
C ILE A 78 -2.93 4.60 1.15
N LEU A 79 -4.10 4.83 1.76
CA LEU A 79 -5.23 5.49 1.10
C LEU A 79 -5.77 6.72 1.84
N GLY A 80 -6.05 6.57 3.14
CA GLY A 80 -6.91 7.50 3.88
C GLY A 80 -6.55 8.99 3.74
N PRO A 81 -5.27 9.36 3.89
CA PRO A 81 -4.86 10.78 3.79
C PRO A 81 -4.63 11.33 2.38
N SER A 82 -5.08 10.64 1.32
CA SER A 82 -4.96 11.17 -0.05
C SER A 82 -6.12 10.75 -0.95
N LEU A 83 -6.94 11.73 -1.33
CA LEU A 83 -7.98 11.54 -2.36
C LEU A 83 -7.38 11.16 -3.72
N ARG A 84 -6.16 11.61 -4.01
CA ARG A 84 -5.42 11.30 -5.23
C ARG A 84 -5.05 9.82 -5.28
N ARG A 85 -4.56 9.24 -4.18
CA ARG A 85 -4.30 7.78 -4.07
C ARG A 85 -5.58 6.96 -4.09
N ILE A 86 -6.66 7.45 -3.48
CA ILE A 86 -7.98 6.80 -3.58
C ILE A 86 -8.45 6.77 -5.05
N ALA A 87 -8.37 7.89 -5.76
CA ALA A 87 -8.71 7.96 -7.18
C ALA A 87 -7.86 7.00 -8.02
N LEU A 88 -6.53 7.02 -7.85
CA LEU A 88 -5.61 6.10 -8.52
C LEU A 88 -6.00 4.63 -8.28
N THR A 89 -6.24 4.25 -7.02
CA THR A 89 -6.59 2.89 -6.61
C THR A 89 -7.90 2.43 -7.23
N LEU A 90 -8.83 3.35 -7.40
CA LEU A 90 -10.11 3.12 -8.05
C LEU A 90 -10.02 3.31 -9.57
N GLU A 91 -8.82 3.42 -10.14
CA GLU A 91 -8.54 3.59 -11.57
C GLU A 91 -9.26 4.80 -12.17
N GLU A 92 -9.28 5.90 -11.42
CA GLU A 92 -9.72 7.22 -11.84
C GLU A 92 -8.52 8.19 -11.89
N PRO A 93 -8.59 9.28 -12.68
CA PRO A 93 -7.55 10.30 -12.69
C PRO A 93 -7.33 10.87 -11.27
N PRO A 94 -6.08 11.00 -10.80
CA PRO A 94 -5.78 11.52 -9.46
C PRO A 94 -6.36 12.90 -9.16
N GLU A 95 -6.54 13.72 -10.20
CA GLU A 95 -7.10 15.08 -10.12
C GLU A 95 -8.64 15.12 -10.17
N THR A 96 -9.32 13.96 -10.14
CA THR A 96 -10.78 13.92 -10.24
C THR A 96 -11.41 14.62 -9.03
N PRO A 97 -12.28 15.63 -9.22
CA PRO A 97 -12.94 16.31 -8.11
C PRO A 97 -13.75 15.33 -7.25
N THR A 98 -13.76 15.53 -5.93
CA THR A 98 -14.31 14.57 -4.95
C THR A 98 -15.74 14.12 -5.26
N VAL A 99 -16.64 15.06 -5.57
CA VAL A 99 -18.04 14.74 -5.88
C VAL A 99 -18.15 13.91 -7.16
N GLU A 100 -17.32 14.20 -8.16
CA GLU A 100 -17.27 13.42 -9.39
C GLU A 100 -16.69 12.03 -9.14
N LEU A 101 -15.63 11.92 -8.34
CA LEU A 101 -15.02 10.64 -7.96
C LEU A 101 -16.06 9.74 -7.28
N ILE A 102 -16.83 10.26 -6.31
CA ILE A 102 -17.90 9.52 -5.63
C ILE A 102 -18.92 8.98 -6.66
N ARG A 103 -19.36 9.82 -7.61
CA ARG A 103 -20.32 9.42 -8.64
C ARG A 103 -19.76 8.31 -9.53
N ARG A 104 -18.53 8.47 -10.04
CA ARG A 104 -17.87 7.49 -10.92
C ARG A 104 -17.65 6.15 -10.22
N VAL A 105 -17.17 6.18 -8.98
CA VAL A 105 -16.96 4.97 -8.17
C VAL A 105 -18.28 4.25 -7.89
N LYS A 106 -19.34 4.99 -7.53
CA LYS A 106 -20.68 4.42 -7.35
C LYS A 106 -21.16 3.68 -8.60
N ASP A 107 -20.95 4.24 -9.78
CA ASP A 107 -21.35 3.60 -11.04
C ASP A 107 -20.43 2.43 -11.43
N LYS A 108 -19.14 2.50 -11.12
CA LYS A 108 -18.17 1.42 -11.32
C LYS A 108 -18.54 0.19 -10.48
N LEU A 109 -18.85 0.39 -9.19
CA LEU A 109 -19.19 -0.69 -8.25
C LEU A 109 -20.52 -1.41 -8.56
N LYS A 110 -21.37 -0.87 -9.43
CA LYS A 110 -22.57 -1.58 -9.93
C LYS A 110 -22.21 -2.72 -10.87
N ARG A 111 -21.03 -2.69 -11.48
CA ARG A 111 -20.54 -3.71 -12.42
C ARG A 111 -19.62 -4.65 -11.67
N ARG A 112 -19.91 -5.95 -11.72
CA ARG A 112 -19.09 -6.98 -11.08
C ARG A 112 -18.42 -7.80 -12.17
N THR A 113 -17.11 -7.96 -12.05
CA THR A 113 -16.31 -8.86 -12.88
C THR A 113 -15.93 -10.05 -12.02
N PRO A 114 -16.32 -11.28 -12.37
CA PRO A 114 -15.92 -12.45 -11.60
C PRO A 114 -14.39 -12.64 -11.69
N PRO A 115 -13.74 -13.13 -10.61
CA PRO A 115 -12.33 -13.48 -10.68
C PRO A 115 -12.13 -14.65 -11.64
N ARG A 116 -10.92 -14.78 -12.17
CA ARG A 116 -10.49 -15.92 -12.97
C ARG A 116 -9.47 -16.73 -12.19
N GLU A 117 -9.62 -18.05 -12.22
CA GLU A 117 -8.57 -18.93 -11.73
C GLU A 117 -7.37 -18.87 -12.68
N VAL A 118 -6.18 -18.85 -12.08
CA VAL A 118 -4.90 -18.85 -12.79
C VAL A 118 -4.03 -19.99 -12.26
N PRO A 119 -3.16 -20.57 -13.10
CA PRO A 119 -2.20 -21.57 -12.63
C PRO A 119 -1.30 -21.02 -11.53
N ARG A 120 -0.87 -21.91 -10.62
CA ARG A 120 0.07 -21.57 -9.53
C ARG A 120 1.33 -20.84 -10.01
N SER A 121 1.82 -21.16 -11.21
CA SER A 121 3.00 -20.53 -11.82
C SER A 121 2.82 -19.03 -12.11
N GLN A 122 1.59 -18.53 -12.22
CA GLN A 122 1.29 -17.11 -12.44
C GLN A 122 1.00 -16.36 -11.13
N ALA A 123 0.78 -17.08 -10.04
CA ALA A 123 0.46 -16.50 -8.73
C ALA A 123 1.75 -16.21 -7.95
N GLY A 124 2.25 -14.97 -8.08
CA GLY A 124 3.52 -14.54 -7.47
C GLY A 124 3.63 -14.71 -5.95
N PHE A 125 2.50 -14.80 -5.24
CA PHE A 125 2.48 -15.06 -3.79
C PHE A 125 2.91 -16.49 -3.42
N TYR A 126 2.93 -17.44 -4.36
CA TYR A 126 3.44 -18.80 -4.13
C TYR A 126 4.96 -18.95 -4.29
N GLN A 127 5.69 -17.88 -4.63
CA GLN A 127 7.15 -17.92 -4.81
C GLN A 127 7.89 -18.38 -3.55
N ASN A 128 7.35 -18.07 -2.37
CA ASN A 128 7.88 -18.51 -1.08
C ASN A 128 6.76 -19.21 -0.30
N SER A 129 7.03 -20.37 0.28
CA SER A 129 6.04 -21.13 1.06
C SER A 129 6.70 -21.74 2.29
N ILE A 130 6.16 -21.41 3.45
CA ILE A 130 6.58 -21.93 4.75
C ILE A 130 5.36 -22.62 5.37
N THR A 131 5.49 -23.90 5.73
CA THR A 131 4.37 -24.72 6.18
C THR A 131 4.75 -25.59 7.38
N GLY A 132 3.77 -25.94 8.20
CA GLY A 132 3.93 -26.87 9.31
C GLY A 132 4.88 -26.34 10.40
N ASN A 133 5.76 -27.20 10.89
CA ASN A 133 6.73 -26.88 11.95
C ASN A 133 7.80 -25.85 11.55
N LYS A 134 7.88 -25.45 10.27
CA LYS A 134 8.76 -24.38 9.80
C LYS A 134 8.19 -22.98 10.03
N ILE A 135 6.91 -22.88 10.40
CA ILE A 135 6.24 -21.60 10.67
C ILE A 135 6.75 -21.06 12.01
N ASP A 136 7.32 -19.86 11.96
CA ASP A 136 7.71 -19.09 13.12
C ASP A 136 7.30 -17.63 12.89
N LEU A 137 6.30 -17.19 13.64
CA LEU A 137 5.72 -15.85 13.51
C LEU A 137 6.69 -14.75 13.99
N GLN A 138 7.67 -15.10 14.82
CA GLN A 138 8.67 -14.14 15.32
C GLN A 138 9.66 -13.71 14.24
N GLN A 139 9.60 -14.30 13.04
CA GLN A 139 10.35 -13.85 11.87
C GLN A 139 9.67 -12.69 11.14
N LEU A 140 8.40 -12.40 11.45
CA LEU A 140 7.64 -11.30 10.87
C LEU A 140 7.71 -10.08 11.79
N PRO A 141 8.01 -8.88 11.25
CA PRO A 141 7.94 -7.64 12.01
C PRO A 141 6.47 -7.22 12.16
N ILE A 142 5.74 -7.93 13.02
CA ILE A 142 4.32 -7.65 13.30
C ILE A 142 4.27 -6.33 14.10
N PRO A 143 3.60 -5.28 13.59
CA PRO A 143 3.55 -4.01 14.30
C PRO A 143 2.68 -4.08 15.56
N LYS A 144 3.15 -3.48 16.64
CA LYS A 144 2.31 -3.07 17.77
C LYS A 144 2.01 -1.59 17.60
N HIS A 145 0.74 -1.20 17.51
CA HIS A 145 0.41 0.17 17.12
C HIS A 145 0.49 1.16 18.28
N TRP A 146 -0.01 0.75 19.46
CA TRP A 146 -0.13 1.61 20.64
C TRP A 146 0.31 0.90 21.93
N PRO A 147 0.71 1.65 22.98
CA PRO A 147 1.21 1.08 24.23
C PRO A 147 0.34 0.01 24.89
N LEU A 148 -0.98 0.13 24.75
CA LEU A 148 -1.99 -0.73 25.39
C LEU A 148 -2.63 -1.74 24.43
N ASP A 149 -2.09 -1.91 23.22
CA ASP A 149 -2.51 -3.00 22.34
C ASP A 149 -2.19 -4.36 23.01
N GLY A 150 -3.11 -5.31 22.92
CA GLY A 150 -3.02 -6.62 23.59
C GLY A 150 -2.01 -7.59 22.99
N GLY A 151 -1.25 -7.14 21.99
CA GLY A 151 -0.42 -7.95 21.09
C GLY A 151 -0.62 -7.54 19.64
#